data_AF-N1ZW33-F1
#
_entry.id   AF-N1ZW33-F1
#
_cell.length_a   1.000
_cell.length_b   1.000
_cell.length_c   1.000
_cell.angle_alpha   90.00
_cell.angle_beta   90.00
_cell.angle_gamma   90.00
#
_symmetry.space_group_name_H-M   'P 1'
#
loop_
_entity.id
_entity.type
_entity.pdbx_description
1 polymer ?
#
loop_
_entity_poly.entity_id
_entity_poly.type
_entity_poly.pdbx_seq_one_letter_code
_entity_poly.pdbx_strand_id
1 'polypeptide(L)'
;MKYSKSQRKRILNTAISIIEKDGIDKLTIRELVKKTNVGTQSVYKHFPNKDELIKTIASKLTTDYLDEVNKSALLNPKEKLIHSASFFLKKTSEHPHLMDFLFFNPKIENILPKNTVNIPTHFIGRINSALNVTQVKEDRQELFLRIWAIIHGLAMMIKNGLLEYTPALAQNRLASMI
;
A
#
# COMPACT_ATOMS: atom_id res chain seq x y z
N MET A 1 16.38 -27.53 8.29
CA MET A 1 16.13 -26.11 7.92
C MET A 1 14.98 -25.86 6.92
N LYS A 2 14.58 -26.80 6.05
CA LYS A 2 13.54 -26.61 5.02
C LYS A 2 12.11 -26.39 5.58
N TYR A 3 11.75 -27.10 6.66
CA TYR A 3 10.42 -27.01 7.31
C TYR A 3 10.16 -25.67 8.03
N SER A 4 11.17 -25.09 8.69
CA SER A 4 11.05 -23.81 9.40
C SER A 4 10.78 -22.63 8.45
N LYS A 5 11.41 -22.61 7.27
CA LYS A 5 11.16 -21.57 6.26
C LYS A 5 9.76 -21.69 5.64
N SER A 6 9.26 -22.91 5.40
CA SER A 6 7.91 -23.10 4.86
C SER A 6 6.83 -22.74 5.88
N GLN A 7 7.03 -23.04 7.17
CA GLN A 7 6.13 -22.62 8.25
C GLN A 7 6.06 -21.11 8.39
N ARG A 8 7.19 -20.40 8.41
CA ARG A 8 7.22 -18.93 8.46
C ARG A 8 6.43 -18.32 7.29
N LYS A 9 6.63 -18.83 6.07
CA LYS A 9 5.90 -18.37 4.88
C LYS A 9 4.39 -18.64 5.00
N ARG A 10 3.99 -19.82 5.52
CA ARG A 10 2.58 -20.17 5.74
C ARG A 10 1.90 -19.23 6.74
N ILE A 11 2.57 -18.93 7.86
CA ILE A 11 2.08 -17.96 8.85
C ILE A 11 1.89 -16.58 8.21
N LEU A 12 2.91 -16.10 7.49
CA LEU A 12 2.87 -14.79 6.84
C LEU A 12 1.74 -14.69 5.81
N ASN A 13 1.63 -15.66 4.91
CA ASN A 13 0.59 -15.68 3.88
C ASN A 13 -0.82 -15.78 4.49
N THR A 14 -0.98 -16.55 5.55
CA THR A 14 -2.28 -16.65 6.25
C THR A 14 -2.63 -15.34 6.94
N ALA A 15 -1.65 -14.66 7.54
CA ALA A 15 -1.85 -13.35 8.14
C ALA A 15 -2.30 -12.31 7.10
N ILE A 16 -1.64 -12.28 5.93
CA ILE A 16 -2.03 -11.41 4.82
C ILE A 16 -3.45 -11.72 4.37
N SER A 17 -3.80 -13.00 4.20
CA SER A 17 -5.16 -13.41 3.81
C SER A 17 -6.23 -13.01 4.83
N ILE A 18 -5.93 -13.05 6.14
CA ILE A 18 -6.85 -12.55 7.17
C ILE A 18 -7.06 -11.04 7.01
N ILE A 19 -5.99 -10.26 6.82
CA ILE A 19 -6.11 -8.80 6.63
C ILE A 19 -6.91 -8.50 5.36
N GLU A 20 -6.59 -9.16 4.25
CA GLU A 20 -7.25 -8.96 2.96
C GLU A 20 -8.76 -9.21 3.05
N LYS A 21 -9.15 -10.32 3.70
CA LYS A 21 -10.55 -10.71 3.78
C LYS A 21 -11.33 -9.92 4.84
N ASP A 22 -10.76 -9.81 6.04
CA ASP A 22 -11.51 -9.45 7.23
C ASP A 22 -10.97 -8.18 7.94
N GLY A 23 -9.91 -7.55 7.41
CA GLY A 23 -9.27 -6.37 7.97
C GLY A 23 -8.23 -6.67 9.07
N ILE A 24 -7.39 -5.68 9.37
CA ILE A 24 -6.27 -5.82 10.32
C ILE A 24 -6.71 -6.15 11.75
N ASP A 25 -7.88 -5.68 12.18
CA ASP A 25 -8.39 -5.92 13.53
C ASP A 25 -8.71 -7.40 13.78
N LYS A 26 -8.97 -8.17 12.72
CA LYS A 26 -9.20 -9.61 12.80
C LYS A 26 -7.92 -10.44 12.86
N LEU A 27 -6.76 -9.83 12.57
CA LEU A 27 -5.48 -10.50 12.74
C LEU A 27 -5.15 -10.66 14.23
N THR A 28 -5.34 -11.87 14.77
CA THR A 28 -4.93 -12.23 16.13
C THR A 28 -4.05 -13.48 16.10
N ILE A 29 -3.21 -13.68 17.12
CA ILE A 29 -2.40 -14.91 17.23
C ILE A 29 -3.32 -16.14 17.32
N ARG A 30 -4.45 -16.04 18.03
CA ARG A 30 -5.45 -17.10 18.11
C ARG A 30 -6.02 -17.47 16.74
N GLU A 31 -6.39 -16.47 15.94
CA GLU A 31 -6.93 -16.71 14.60
C GLU A 31 -5.86 -17.30 13.66
N LEU A 32 -4.60 -16.86 13.77
CA LEU A 32 -3.49 -17.43 13.02
C LEU A 32 -3.26 -18.90 13.35
N VAL A 33 -3.20 -19.25 14.64
CA VAL A 33 -3.03 -20.65 15.08
C VAL A 33 -4.15 -21.52 14.53
N LYS A 34 -5.40 -21.04 14.63
CA LYS A 34 -6.59 -21.73 14.10
C LYS A 34 -6.51 -21.95 12.58
N LYS A 35 -6.15 -20.93 11.80
CA LYS A 35 -6.11 -21.04 10.33
C LYS A 35 -4.88 -21.75 9.78
N THR A 36 -3.74 -21.70 10.49
CA THR A 36 -2.48 -22.30 10.02
C THR A 36 -2.21 -23.72 10.53
N ASN A 37 -2.95 -24.14 11.56
CA ASN A 37 -2.67 -25.33 12.36
C ASN A 37 -1.22 -25.35 12.90
N VAL A 38 -0.64 -24.18 13.16
CA VAL A 38 0.68 -24.01 13.78
C VAL A 38 0.47 -23.59 15.23
N GLY A 39 1.02 -24.35 16.18
CA GLY A 39 0.88 -24.02 17.60
C GLY A 39 1.47 -22.65 17.96
N THR A 40 0.89 -22.00 18.97
CA THR A 40 1.25 -20.65 19.44
C THR A 40 2.76 -20.46 19.64
N GLN A 41 3.43 -21.42 20.27
CA GLN A 41 4.88 -21.36 20.51
C GLN A 41 5.68 -21.29 19.20
N SER A 42 5.24 -22.00 18.17
CA SER A 42 5.89 -21.98 16.86
C SER A 42 5.62 -20.69 16.10
N VAL A 43 4.46 -20.05 16.31
CA VAL A 43 4.21 -18.69 15.78
C VAL A 43 5.21 -17.71 16.39
N TYR A 44 5.33 -17.69 17.73
CA TYR A 44 6.26 -16.80 18.42
C TYR A 44 7.74 -17.07 18.11
N LYS A 45 8.10 -18.32 17.81
CA LYS A 45 9.44 -18.67 17.32
C LYS A 45 9.78 -17.98 15.98
N HIS A 46 8.80 -17.73 15.12
CA HIS A 46 9.01 -17.08 13.83
C HIS A 46 8.79 -15.56 13.87
N PHE A 47 7.87 -15.11 14.72
CA PHE A 47 7.48 -13.72 14.90
C PHE A 47 7.36 -13.45 16.40
N PRO A 48 8.42 -12.92 17.05
CA PRO A 48 8.52 -12.82 18.51
C PRO A 48 7.34 -12.10 19.18
N ASN A 49 6.68 -11.21 18.46
CA ASN A 49 5.45 -10.55 18.88
C ASN A 49 4.58 -10.20 17.65
N LYS A 50 3.37 -9.70 17.91
CA LYS A 50 2.42 -9.30 16.85
C LYS A 50 2.97 -8.16 15.99
N ASP A 51 3.72 -7.23 16.58
CA ASP A 51 4.26 -6.08 15.86
C ASP A 51 5.34 -6.49 14.85
N GLU A 52 6.20 -7.45 15.18
CA GLU A 52 7.19 -8.01 14.24
C GLU A 52 6.54 -8.75 13.05
N LEU A 53 5.40 -9.42 13.28
CA LEU A 53 4.59 -9.96 12.20
C LEU A 53 4.02 -8.84 11.32
N ILE A 54 3.43 -7.81 11.94
CA ILE A 54 2.87 -6.65 11.24
C ILE A 54 3.95 -5.91 10.41
N LYS A 55 5.14 -5.68 10.98
CA LYS A 55 6.31 -5.12 10.28
C LYS A 55 6.64 -5.94 9.05
N THR A 56 6.77 -7.25 9.23
CA THR A 56 7.12 -8.16 8.12
C THR A 56 6.07 -8.11 7.01
N ILE A 57 4.78 -8.07 7.36
CA ILE A 57 3.69 -7.96 6.39
C ILE A 57 3.77 -6.61 5.66
N ALA A 58 3.87 -5.51 6.39
CA ALA A 58 3.92 -4.17 5.82
C ALA A 58 5.12 -3.99 4.90
N SER A 59 6.32 -4.43 5.30
CA SER A 59 7.51 -4.42 4.45
C SER A 59 7.31 -5.24 3.19
N LYS A 60 6.79 -6.47 3.31
CA LYS A 60 6.54 -7.33 2.14
C LYS A 60 5.58 -6.67 1.15
N LEU A 61 4.43 -6.23 1.62
CA LEU A 61 3.38 -5.65 0.76
C LEU A 61 3.83 -4.32 0.15
N THR A 62 4.60 -3.51 0.90
CA THR A 62 5.20 -2.28 0.38
C THR A 62 6.21 -2.59 -0.72
N THR A 63 7.10 -3.57 -0.52
CA THR A 63 8.05 -4.00 -1.56
C THR A 63 7.31 -4.48 -2.81
N ASP A 64 6.35 -5.39 -2.66
CA ASP A 64 5.57 -5.91 -3.79
C ASP A 64 4.86 -4.77 -4.55
N TYR A 65 4.29 -3.80 -3.83
CA TYR A 65 3.62 -2.63 -4.41
C TYR A 65 4.60 -1.75 -5.20
N LEU A 66 5.74 -1.41 -4.59
CA LEU A 66 6.73 -0.52 -5.19
C LEU A 66 7.39 -1.18 -6.40
N ASP A 67 7.68 -2.48 -6.33
CA ASP A 67 8.20 -3.25 -7.46
C ASP A 67 7.24 -3.17 -8.65
N GLU A 68 5.94 -3.35 -8.42
CA GLU A 68 4.93 -3.27 -9.48
C GLU A 68 4.86 -1.88 -10.12
N VAL A 69 4.74 -0.82 -9.31
CA VAL A 69 4.68 0.56 -9.80
C VAL A 69 5.98 1.01 -10.49
N ASN A 70 7.12 0.41 -10.14
CA ASN A 70 8.41 0.77 -10.72
C ASN A 70 8.74 0.00 -12.02
N LYS A 71 7.95 -1.02 -12.41
CA LYS A 71 8.14 -1.74 -13.69
C LYS A 71 8.03 -0.82 -14.91
N SER A 72 7.37 0.32 -14.78
CA SER A 72 7.17 1.30 -15.85
C SER A 72 8.36 2.29 -15.98
N ALA A 73 9.58 1.77 -16.09
CA ALA A 73 10.81 2.59 -16.06
C ALA A 73 10.92 3.58 -17.22
N LEU A 74 10.38 3.23 -18.39
CA LEU A 74 10.44 4.02 -19.64
C LEU A 74 9.50 5.24 -19.65
N LEU A 75 8.54 5.30 -18.73
CA LEU A 75 7.59 6.41 -18.65
C LEU A 75 8.29 7.72 -18.24
N ASN A 76 7.81 8.84 -18.77
CA ASN A 76 8.24 10.17 -18.33
C ASN A 76 7.70 10.47 -16.90
N PRO A 77 8.19 11.53 -16.22
CA PRO A 77 7.78 11.80 -14.83
C PRO A 77 6.26 12.00 -14.63
N LYS A 78 5.58 12.66 -15.57
CA LYS A 78 4.11 12.85 -15.55
C LYS A 78 3.39 11.50 -15.66
N GLU A 79 3.78 10.68 -16.63
CA GLU A 79 3.21 9.35 -16.84
C GLU A 79 3.45 8.43 -15.63
N LYS A 80 4.63 8.52 -14.98
CA LYS A 80 4.93 7.78 -13.75
C LYS A 80 4.00 8.16 -12.59
N LEU A 81 3.70 9.45 -12.42
CA LEU A 81 2.74 9.89 -11.42
C LEU A 81 1.33 9.34 -11.71
N ILE A 82 0.87 9.44 -12.97
CA ILE A 82 -0.44 8.93 -13.35
C ILE A 82 -0.51 7.41 -13.19
N HIS A 83 0.55 6.68 -13.58
CA HIS A 83 0.65 5.24 -13.40
C HIS A 83 0.53 4.86 -11.92
N SER A 84 1.30 5.51 -11.03
CA SER A 84 1.21 5.30 -9.59
C SER A 84 -0.21 5.56 -9.06
N ALA A 85 -0.85 6.64 -9.50
CA ALA A 85 -2.21 7.00 -9.09
C ALA A 85 -3.24 5.95 -9.55
N SER A 86 -3.18 5.57 -10.83
CA SER A 86 -4.02 4.52 -11.41
C SER A 86 -3.87 3.19 -10.69
N PHE A 87 -2.63 2.80 -10.35
CA PHE A 87 -2.34 1.57 -9.63
C PHE A 87 -2.88 1.61 -8.19
N PHE A 88 -2.72 2.74 -7.49
CA PHE A 88 -3.28 2.95 -6.16
C PHE A 88 -4.81 2.79 -6.15
N LEU A 89 -5.51 3.46 -7.08
CA LEU A 89 -6.97 3.38 -7.18
C LEU A 89 -7.44 1.96 -7.54
N LYS A 90 -6.74 1.30 -8.47
CA LYS A 90 -7.01 -0.10 -8.83
C LYS A 90 -6.89 -1.01 -7.61
N LYS A 91 -5.79 -0.92 -6.86
CA LYS A 91 -5.57 -1.75 -5.68
C LYS A 91 -6.53 -1.44 -4.55
N THR A 92 -6.99 -0.20 -4.43
CA THR A 92 -8.07 0.16 -3.49
C THR A 92 -9.38 -0.52 -3.87
N SER A 93 -9.70 -0.60 -5.16
CA SER A 93 -10.87 -1.32 -5.66
C SER A 93 -10.77 -2.83 -5.45
N GLU A 94 -9.60 -3.43 -5.68
CA GLU A 94 -9.39 -4.89 -5.64
C GLU A 94 -9.18 -5.42 -4.22
N HIS A 95 -8.46 -4.68 -3.38
CA HIS A 95 -8.00 -5.13 -2.06
C HIS A 95 -8.13 -4.02 -1.00
N PRO A 96 -9.34 -3.50 -0.71
CA PRO A 96 -9.54 -2.33 0.13
C PRO A 96 -8.92 -2.46 1.53
N HIS A 97 -9.03 -3.63 2.17
CA HIS A 97 -8.45 -3.85 3.50
C HIS A 97 -6.91 -3.86 3.51
N LEU A 98 -6.27 -4.34 2.45
CA LEU A 98 -4.80 -4.28 2.34
C LEU A 98 -4.35 -2.83 2.12
N MET A 99 -5.11 -2.06 1.35
CA MET A 99 -4.82 -0.65 1.14
C MET A 99 -5.05 0.17 2.40
N ASP A 100 -6.11 -0.10 3.17
CA ASP A 100 -6.31 0.48 4.51
C ASP A 100 -5.14 0.17 5.44
N PHE A 101 -4.72 -1.09 5.46
CA PHE A 101 -3.60 -1.53 6.27
C PHE A 101 -2.30 -0.78 5.93
N LEU A 102 -2.04 -0.50 4.64
CA LEU A 102 -0.79 0.15 4.20
C LEU A 102 -0.82 1.68 4.29
N PHE A 103 -1.96 2.32 4.04
CA PHE A 103 -2.05 3.78 3.87
C PHE A 103 -2.76 4.52 4.99
N PHE A 104 -3.68 3.87 5.71
CA PHE A 104 -4.57 4.54 6.66
C PHE A 104 -4.46 3.96 8.08
N ASN A 105 -3.44 3.14 8.34
CA ASN A 105 -3.21 2.55 9.65
C ASN A 105 -2.10 3.30 10.42
N PRO A 106 -2.44 4.12 11.42
CA PRO A 106 -1.45 4.88 12.20
C PRO A 106 -0.49 3.98 12.98
N LYS A 107 -0.83 2.71 13.20
CA LYS A 107 0.09 1.75 13.83
C LYS A 107 1.26 1.43 12.91
N ILE A 108 1.06 1.39 11.59
CA ILE A 108 2.15 1.10 10.64
C ILE A 108 3.19 2.21 10.63
N GLU A 109 2.75 3.46 10.67
CA GLU A 109 3.65 4.62 10.72
C GLU A 109 4.58 4.59 11.95
N ASN A 110 4.06 4.15 13.10
CA ASN A 110 4.83 4.03 14.34
C ASN A 110 5.73 2.79 14.39
N ILE A 111 5.45 1.79 13.55
CA ILE A 111 6.06 0.47 13.57
C ILE A 111 7.19 0.37 12.53
N LEU A 112 7.06 1.07 11.40
CA LEU A 112 8.11 1.12 10.37
C LEU A 112 9.22 2.12 10.75
N PRO A 113 10.49 1.84 10.44
CA PRO A 113 11.56 2.82 10.61
C PRO A 113 11.27 4.10 9.83
N LYS A 114 11.57 5.27 10.42
CA LYS A 114 11.32 6.59 9.80
C LYS A 114 11.93 6.77 8.40
N ASN A 115 13.00 6.04 8.10
CA ASN A 115 13.74 6.12 6.83
C ASN A 115 13.35 5.01 5.83
N THR A 116 12.33 4.21 6.13
CA THR A 116 11.82 3.22 5.17
C THR A 116 11.06 3.94 4.07
N VAL A 117 11.48 3.73 2.82
CA VAL A 117 10.68 4.16 1.66
C VAL A 117 9.35 3.41 1.73
N ASN A 118 8.31 4.12 2.14
CA ASN A 118 6.94 3.64 2.14
C ASN A 118 6.19 4.20 0.92
N ILE A 119 4.98 3.72 0.69
CA ILE A 119 4.22 4.09 -0.50
C ILE A 119 3.89 5.61 -0.51
N PRO A 120 3.44 6.23 0.59
CA PRO A 120 3.26 7.69 0.65
C PRO A 120 4.49 8.49 0.23
N THR A 121 5.67 8.19 0.79
CA THR A 121 6.91 8.90 0.47
C THR A 121 7.32 8.70 -0.99
N HIS A 122 7.15 7.49 -1.54
CA HIS A 122 7.39 7.24 -2.96
C HIS A 122 6.45 8.06 -3.84
N PHE A 123 5.17 8.14 -3.48
CA PHE A 123 4.16 8.92 -4.21
C PHE A 123 4.48 10.42 -4.21
N ILE A 124 4.89 10.97 -3.06
CA ILE A 124 5.39 12.35 -2.94
C ILE A 124 6.58 12.58 -3.88
N GLY A 125 7.54 11.65 -3.93
CA GLY A 125 8.66 11.73 -4.86
C GLY A 125 8.24 11.75 -6.34
N ARG A 126 7.19 10.99 -6.70
CA ARG A 126 6.61 11.00 -8.05
C ARG A 126 5.95 12.33 -8.37
N ILE A 127 5.20 12.91 -7.43
CA ILE A 127 4.60 14.24 -7.59
C ILE A 127 5.70 15.27 -7.85
N ASN A 128 6.69 15.37 -6.96
CA ASN A 128 7.79 16.32 -7.09
C ASN A 128 8.53 16.17 -8.43
N SER A 129 8.76 14.93 -8.88
CA SER A 129 9.40 14.66 -10.18
C SER A 129 8.56 15.12 -11.35
N ALA A 130 7.24 14.92 -11.30
CA ALA A 130 6.33 15.41 -12.32
C ALA A 130 6.32 16.95 -12.33
N LEU A 131 6.24 17.59 -11.16
CA LEU A 131 6.24 19.05 -11.04
C LEU A 131 7.48 19.72 -11.66
N ASN A 132 8.66 19.10 -11.51
CA ASN A 132 9.91 19.64 -12.05
C ASN A 132 9.95 19.72 -13.59
N VAL A 133 9.11 18.96 -14.29
CA VAL A 133 9.07 18.96 -15.77
C VAL A 133 7.85 19.69 -16.32
N THR A 134 7.02 20.27 -15.45
CA THR A 134 5.80 20.99 -15.84
C THR A 134 5.98 22.49 -15.70
N GLN A 135 5.43 23.27 -16.63
CA GLN A 135 5.48 24.74 -16.61
C GLN A 135 4.30 25.35 -15.83
N VAL A 136 3.81 24.65 -14.79
CA VAL A 136 2.64 25.11 -14.03
C VAL A 136 3.04 26.32 -13.19
N LYS A 137 2.24 27.39 -13.26
CA LYS A 137 2.46 28.65 -12.50
C LYS A 137 2.01 28.58 -11.04
N GLU A 138 1.27 27.53 -10.68
CA GLU A 138 0.78 27.27 -9.33
C GLU A 138 1.94 26.93 -8.38
N ASP A 139 1.73 27.24 -7.10
CA ASP A 139 2.64 26.82 -6.04
C ASP A 139 2.74 25.28 -5.95
N ARG A 140 3.95 24.78 -5.71
CA ARG A 140 4.23 23.33 -5.70
C ARG A 140 3.51 22.61 -4.57
N GLN A 141 3.39 23.24 -3.40
CA GLN A 141 2.71 22.66 -2.24
C GLN A 141 1.20 22.62 -2.47
N GLU A 142 0.62 23.65 -3.06
CA GLU A 142 -0.80 23.68 -3.42
C GLU A 142 -1.15 22.60 -4.45
N LEU A 143 -0.34 22.46 -5.51
CA LEU A 143 -0.53 21.42 -6.52
C LEU A 143 -0.37 20.01 -5.92
N PHE A 144 0.60 19.83 -5.01
CA PHE A 144 0.73 18.59 -4.25
C PHE A 144 -0.54 18.27 -3.44
N LEU A 145 -1.02 19.22 -2.64
CA LEU A 145 -2.20 19.04 -1.80
C LEU A 145 -3.44 18.72 -2.64
N ARG A 146 -3.62 19.39 -3.79
CA ARG A 146 -4.73 19.12 -4.70
C ARG A 146 -4.66 17.71 -5.29
N ILE A 147 -3.50 17.31 -5.81
CA ILE A 147 -3.30 15.96 -6.37
C ILE A 147 -3.55 14.91 -5.28
N TRP A 148 -2.98 15.11 -4.09
CA TRP A 148 -3.13 14.23 -2.95
C TRP A 148 -4.60 14.08 -2.52
N ALA A 149 -5.30 15.20 -2.31
CA ALA A 149 -6.69 15.22 -1.90
C ALA A 149 -7.60 14.53 -2.94
N ILE A 150 -7.37 14.75 -4.23
CA ILE A 150 -8.16 14.13 -5.29
C ILE A 150 -7.97 12.62 -5.30
N ILE A 151 -6.72 12.14 -5.27
CA ILE A 151 -6.45 10.70 -5.35
C ILE A 151 -7.03 9.98 -4.12
N HIS A 152 -6.86 10.54 -2.93
CA HIS A 152 -7.42 9.97 -1.72
C HIS A 152 -8.96 10.06 -1.67
N GLY A 153 -9.54 11.16 -2.16
CA GLY A 153 -10.99 11.31 -2.30
C GLY A 153 -11.58 10.25 -3.23
N LEU A 154 -10.97 10.05 -4.40
CA LEU A 154 -11.37 9.00 -5.35
C LEU A 154 -11.25 7.60 -4.73
N ALA A 155 -10.16 7.32 -4.01
CA ALA A 155 -9.98 6.04 -3.32
C ALA A 155 -11.08 5.80 -2.28
N MET A 156 -11.45 6.81 -1.50
CA MET A 156 -12.55 6.72 -0.53
C MET A 156 -13.90 6.51 -1.21
N MET A 157 -14.17 7.18 -2.33
CA MET A 157 -15.40 6.98 -3.09
C MET A 157 -15.48 5.56 -3.67
N ILE A 158 -14.37 5.05 -4.22
CA ILE A 158 -14.28 3.68 -4.77
C ILE A 158 -14.51 2.65 -3.67
N LYS A 159 -13.78 2.78 -2.56
CA LYS A 159 -13.88 1.87 -1.41
C LYS A 159 -15.30 1.80 -0.86
N ASN A 160 -16.01 2.92 -0.83
CA ASN A 160 -17.39 2.99 -0.31
C ASN A 160 -18.46 2.71 -1.36
N GLY A 161 -18.10 2.31 -2.59
CA GLY A 161 -19.03 1.98 -3.66
C GLY A 161 -19.77 3.20 -4.26
N LEU A 162 -19.29 4.42 -3.99
CA LEU A 162 -19.85 5.66 -4.55
C LEU A 162 -19.31 5.95 -5.97
N LEU A 163 -18.26 5.25 -6.38
CA LEU A 163 -17.62 5.40 -7.68
C LEU A 163 -17.02 4.06 -8.12
N GLU A 164 -17.20 3.67 -9.38
CA GLU A 164 -16.49 2.52 -9.91
C GLU A 164 -15.07 2.91 -10.37
N TYR A 165 -14.10 2.05 -10.11
CA TYR A 165 -12.75 2.23 -10.65
C TYR A 165 -12.76 2.06 -12.17
N THR A 166 -12.11 3.00 -12.87
CA THR A 166 -11.76 2.84 -14.28
C THR A 166 -10.28 3.19 -14.51
N PRO A 167 -9.60 2.53 -15.47
CA PRO A 167 -8.19 2.83 -15.77
C PRO A 167 -7.93 4.29 -16.17
N ALA A 168 -8.93 4.97 -16.75
CA ALA A 168 -8.83 6.36 -17.18
C ALA A 168 -9.06 7.38 -16.04
N LEU A 169 -9.53 6.95 -14.86
CA LEU A 169 -9.97 7.87 -13.81
C LEU A 169 -8.85 8.80 -13.32
N ALA A 170 -7.69 8.24 -12.99
CA ALA A 170 -6.54 9.05 -12.57
C ALA A 170 -5.98 9.88 -13.73
N GLN A 171 -5.88 9.31 -14.93
CA GLN A 171 -5.45 10.03 -16.13
C GLN A 171 -6.32 11.28 -16.36
N ASN A 172 -7.64 11.13 -16.38
CA ASN A 172 -8.58 12.21 -16.67
C ASN A 172 -8.57 13.31 -15.60
N ARG A 173 -8.21 12.97 -14.35
CA ARG A 173 -8.18 13.94 -13.24
C ARG A 173 -6.83 14.63 -13.11
N LEU A 174 -5.74 13.93 -13.36
CA LEU A 174 -4.39 14.46 -13.16
C LEU A 174 -3.85 15.11 -14.43
N ALA A 175 -4.15 14.62 -15.63
CA ALA A 175 -3.51 15.09 -16.87
C ALA A 175 -3.77 16.56 -17.21
N SER A 176 -4.79 17.19 -16.62
CA SER A 176 -5.07 18.63 -16.75
C SER A 176 -4.36 19.49 -15.71
N MET A 177 -3.71 18.88 -14.71
CA MET A 177 -3.06 19.57 -13.58
C MET A 177 -1.54 19.66 -13.71
N ILE A 178 -0.96 18.77 -14.52
CA ILE A 178 0.46 18.57 -14.81
C ILE A 178 0.59 18.41 -16.33
#